data_AF-A0A529ZX56-F1
#
_entry.id   AF-A0A529ZX56-F1
#
_cell.length_a   1.000
_cell.length_b   1.000
_cell.length_c   1.000
_cell.angle_alpha   90.00
_cell.angle_beta   90.00
_cell.angle_gamma   90.00
#
_symmetry.space_group_name_H-M   'P 1'
#
loop_
_entity.id
_entity.type
_entity.pdbx_description
1 polymer ?
#
loop_
_entity_poly.entity_id
_entity_poly.type
_entity_poly.pdbx_seq_one_letter_code
_entity_poly.pdbx_strand_id
1 'polypeptide(L)' 'LKPVLFVDGEAANDGTRSEELPPLEIRVTDNDSNIIRYRLGTSNRALAPGERFGFSSRLDVPKDGVKAVAVVFAG' A
#
# COMPACT_ATOMS: atom_id res chain seq x y z
N LEU A 1 23.69 8.84 1.73
CA LEU A 1 22.38 8.42 2.27
C LEU A 1 21.80 7.38 1.33
N LYS A 2 21.30 6.24 1.83
CA LYS A 2 20.59 5.29 0.96
C LYS A 2 19.28 5.93 0.49
N PRO A 3 18.92 5.81 -0.80
CA PRO A 3 17.65 6.32 -1.29
C PRO A 3 16.49 5.56 -0.64
N VAL A 4 15.43 6.29 -0.27
CA VAL A 4 14.22 5.76 0.37
C VAL A 4 13.02 6.14 -0.48
N LEU A 5 12.14 5.17 -0.72
CA LEU A 5 10.85 5.40 -1.36
C LEU A 5 9.80 5.63 -0.28
N PHE A 6 9.10 6.75 -0.38
CA PHE A 6 7.91 7.03 0.43
C PHE A 6 6.67 6.70 -0.38
N VAL A 7 5.76 5.96 0.22
CA VAL A 7 4.45 5.66 -0.37
C VAL A 7 3.39 5.97 0.67
N ASP A 8 2.60 6.99 0.40
CA ASP A 8 1.42 7.38 1.17
C ASP A 8 0.15 7.22 0.34
N GLY A 9 -0.98 7.05 1.03
CA GLY A 9 -2.27 6.89 0.39
C GLY A 9 -3.37 6.64 1.41
N GLU A 10 -4.57 6.43 0.90
CA GLU A 10 -5.76 6.25 1.71
C GLU A 10 -6.71 5.22 1.09
N ALA A 11 -7.27 4.36 1.92
CA ALA A 11 -8.41 3.53 1.56
C ALA A 11 -9.69 4.17 2.13
N ALA A 12 -10.68 4.43 1.28
CA ALA A 12 -11.95 5.03 1.67
C ALA A 12 -13.09 4.02 1.52
N ASN A 13 -14.03 4.02 2.47
CA ASN A 13 -15.30 3.33 2.31
C ASN A 13 -16.37 4.34 1.88
N ASP A 14 -16.55 4.53 0.58
CA ASP A 14 -17.60 5.40 0.03
C ASP A 14 -18.95 4.65 -0.11
N GLY A 15 -19.07 3.45 0.47
CA GLY A 15 -20.29 2.66 0.50
C GLY A 15 -21.28 3.11 1.58
N THR A 16 -22.34 2.30 1.78
CA THR A 16 -23.43 2.61 2.72
C THR A 16 -23.41 1.76 3.99
N ARG A 17 -22.46 0.82 4.11
CA ARG A 17 -22.32 -0.08 5.25
C ARG A 17 -20.88 -0.08 5.75
N SER A 18 -20.70 -0.47 7.01
CA SER A 18 -19.38 -0.76 7.54
C SER A 18 -18.82 -2.02 6.90
N GLU A 19 -17.58 -1.98 6.43
CA GLU A 19 -16.91 -3.10 5.76
C GLU A 19 -15.50 -3.29 6.34
N GLU A 20 -15.04 -4.54 6.41
CA GLU A 20 -13.67 -4.83 6.81
C GLU A 20 -12.70 -4.31 5.74
N LEU A 21 -11.68 -3.56 6.17
CA LEU A 21 -10.62 -3.10 5.28
C LEU A 21 -9.70 -4.28 4.93
N PRO A 22 -9.69 -4.75 3.67
CA PRO A 22 -8.80 -5.83 3.28
C PRO A 22 -7.35 -5.41 3.48
N PRO A 23 -6.44 -6.36 3.77
CA PRO A 23 -5.01 -6.08 3.85
C PRO A 23 -4.52 -5.31 2.62
N LEU A 24 -3.59 -4.39 2.81
CA LEU A 24 -2.98 -3.66 1.70
C LEU A 24 -1.63 -4.27 1.35
N GLU A 25 -1.25 -4.25 0.08
CA GLU A 25 0.08 -4.65 -0.39
C GLU A 25 0.65 -3.54 -1.29
N ILE A 26 1.86 -3.09 -0.99
CA ILE A 26 2.67 -2.28 -1.89
C ILE A 26 3.56 -3.21 -2.72
N ARG A 27 3.50 -3.05 -4.03
CA ARG A 27 4.38 -3.73 -5.00
C ARG A 27 5.33 -2.71 -5.58
N VAL A 28 6.62 -2.95 -5.43
CA VAL A 28 7.67 -2.16 -6.08
C VAL A 28 8.27 -3.02 -7.19
N THR A 29 8.13 -2.56 -8.43
CA THR A 29 8.72 -3.21 -9.60
C THR A 29 9.99 -2.46 -9.99
N ASP A 30 11.10 -3.17 -10.11
CA ASP A 30 12.37 -2.59 -10.57
C ASP A 30 12.46 -2.57 -12.11
N ASN A 31 13.55 -2.02 -12.65
CA ASN A 31 13.77 -1.93 -14.09
C ASN A 31 13.95 -3.30 -14.77
N ASP A 32 14.41 -4.30 -14.02
CA ASP A 32 14.56 -5.70 -14.44
C ASP A 32 13.24 -6.49 -14.32
N SER A 33 12.15 -5.84 -13.91
CA SER A 33 10.83 -6.42 -13.70
C SER A 33 10.74 -7.41 -12.53
N ASN A 34 11.68 -7.37 -11.59
CA ASN A 34 11.50 -8.04 -10.30
C ASN A 34 10.49 -7.25 -9.46
N ILE A 35 9.70 -7.98 -8.66
CA ILE A 35 8.66 -7.40 -7.81
C ILE A 35 8.97 -7.68 -6.34
N ILE A 36 9.18 -6.61 -5.57
CA ILE A 36 9.25 -6.66 -4.12
C ILE A 36 7.86 -6.34 -3.55
N ARG A 37 7.40 -7.14 -2.59
CA ARG A 37 6.06 -7.03 -1.98
C ARG A 37 6.17 -6.67 -0.52
N TYR A 38 5.44 -5.63 -0.12
CA TYR A 38 5.35 -5.17 1.25
C TYR A 38 3.89 -5.25 1.69
N ARG A 39 3.60 -6.07 2.70
CA ARG A 39 2.26 -6.19 3.27
C ARG A 39 2.06 -5.13 4.34
N LEU A 40 0.98 -4.37 4.24
CA LEU A 40 0.60 -3.33 5.19
C LEU A 40 -0.52 -3.87 6.05
N GLY A 41 -0.26 -3.95 7.35
CA GLY A 41 -1.27 -4.32 8.33
C GLY A 41 -2.35 -3.24 8.42
N THR A 42 -3.60 -3.65 8.24
CA THR A 42 -4.79 -2.79 8.41
C THR A 42 -5.42 -2.97 9.79
N SER A 43 -4.79 -3.77 10.66
CA SER A 43 -5.25 -4.14 12.00
C SER A 43 -6.66 -4.74 12.03
N ASN A 44 -7.10 -5.36 10.93
CA ASN A 44 -8.47 -5.88 10.74
C ASN A 44 -9.53 -4.82 11.06
N ARG A 45 -9.25 -3.55 10.74
CA ARG A 45 -10.16 -2.44 10.98
C ARG A 45 -11.36 -2.54 10.05
N ALA A 46 -12.56 -2.40 10.59
CA ALA A 46 -13.75 -2.09 9.80
C ALA A 46 -13.85 -0.58 9.60
N LEU A 47 -14.15 -0.15 8.38
CA LEU A 47 -14.39 1.25 8.04
C LEU A 47 -15.89 1.50 7.93
N ALA A 48 -16.41 2.44 8.71
CA ALA A 48 -17.77 2.94 8.58
C ALA A 48 -18.00 3.67 7.23
N PRO A 49 -19.25 3.89 6.81
CA PRO A 49 -19.56 4.72 5.64
C PRO A 49 -18.91 6.11 5.73
N GLY A 50 -18.16 6.49 4.69
CA GLY A 50 -17.40 7.74 4.60
C GLY A 50 -16.08 7.74 5.37
N GLU A 51 -15.75 6.67 6.11
CA GLU A 51 -14.51 6.57 6.85
C GLU A 51 -13.32 6.29 5.93
N ARG A 52 -12.16 6.79 6.33
CA ARG A 52 -10.92 6.76 5.59
C ARG A 52 -9.78 6.21 6.45
N PHE A 53 -8.95 5.36 5.85
CA PHE A 53 -7.74 4.80 6.45
C PHE A 53 -6.51 5.30 5.71
N GLY A 54 -5.80 6.25 6.30
CA GLY A 54 -4.51 6.72 5.80
C GLY A 54 -3.38 5.75 6.15
N PHE A 55 -2.45 5.57 5.23
CA PHE A 55 -1.21 4.84 5.46
C PHE A 55 -0.01 5.61 4.90
N SER A 56 1.18 5.31 5.45
CA SER A 56 2.46 5.78 4.93
C SER A 56 3.53 4.72 5.19
N SER A 57 4.36 4.47 4.19
CA SER A 57 5.43 3.48 4.24
C SER A 57 6.76 4.06 3.77
N ARG A 58 7.84 3.64 4.41
CA ARG A 58 9.23 3.94 4.02
C ARG A 58 9.86 2.64 3.56
N LEU A 59 10.18 2.56 2.27
CA LEU A 59 10.66 1.36 1.61
C LEU A 59 12.07 1.59 1.08
N ASP A 60 12.87 0.53 1.05
CA ASP A 60 14.16 0.57 0.36
C ASP A 60 13.93 0.67 -1.15
N VAL A 61 14.74 1.49 -1.82
CA VAL A 61 14.75 1.55 -3.29
C VAL A 61 15.54 0.36 -3.83
N PRO A 62 14.96 -0.46 -4.75
CA PRO A 62 15.70 -1.54 -5.39
C PRO A 62 16.99 -1.04 -6.04
N LYS A 63 18.03 -1.90 -6.08
CA LYS A 63 19.34 -1.51 -6.62
C LYS A 63 19.25 -1.02 -8.07
N ASP A 64 18.35 -1.60 -8.86
CA ASP A 64 18.17 -1.33 -10.28
C ASP A 64 17.16 -0.19 -10.53
N GLY A 65 16.78 0.55 -9.49
CA GLY A 65 15.81 1.64 -9.55
C GLY A 65 14.36 1.18 -9.46
N VAL A 66 13.42 2.12 -9.59
CA VAL A 66 11.98 1.88 -9.52
C VAL A 66 11.37 2.14 -10.88
N LYS A 67 10.76 1.10 -11.46
CA LYS A 67 9.98 1.20 -12.70
C LYS A 67 8.52 1.51 -12.42
N ALA A 68 7.95 0.90 -11.38
CA ALA A 68 6.56 1.12 -11.00
C ALA A 68 6.33 0.86 -9.50
N VAL A 69 5.34 1.55 -8.94
CA VAL A 69 4.81 1.31 -7.61
C VAL A 69 3.30 1.10 -7.76
N ALA A 70 2.78 0.04 -7.16
CA ALA A 70 1.35 -0.22 -7.11
C ALA A 70 0.92 -0.49 -5.66
N VAL A 71 -0.23 0.05 -5.27
CA VAL A 71 -0.91 -0.29 -4.02
C VAL A 71 -2.15 -1.08 -4.38
N VAL A 72 -2.32 -2.23 -3.77
CA VAL A 72 -3.46 -3.11 -4.02
C VAL A 72 -4.09 -3.58 -2.70
N PHE A 73 -5.39 -3.85 -2.74
CA PHE A 73 -6.04 -4.68 -1.72
C PHE A 73 -5.61 -6.12 -1.96
N ALA A 74 -4.93 -6.72 -0.99
CA ALA A 74 -4.52 -8.11 -1.00
C ALA A 74 -5.66 -8.96 -0.41
N GLY A 75 -6.34 -9.70 -1.27
CA GLY A 75 -7.26 -10.77 -0.89
C GLY A 75 -6.56 -12.00 -0.33
#